data_AF-A0A1G1V424-F1
#
_entry.id   AF-A0A1G1V424-F1
#
_cell.length_a   1.000
_cell.length_b   1.000
_cell.length_c   1.000
_cell.angle_alpha   90.00
_cell.angle_beta   90.00
_cell.angle_gamma   90.00
#
_symmetry.space_group_name_H-M   'P 1'
#
loop_
_entity.id
_entity.type
_entity.pdbx_description
1 polymer ?
#
loop_
_entity_poly.entity_id
_entity_poly.type
_entity_poly.pdbx_seq_one_letter_code
_entity_poly.pdbx_strand_id
1 'polypeptide(L)'
;MCNSDPSLINFFIYWLKECFNAEIKDLSCYVAINQIHRERENLVKQHWSKVTGISLSQFTKTSFKAAKSKKIYENLNTHFGTLEVRLRKSTISYYKIMGLIGALKDFTFKANLL
;
A
#
# COMPACT_ATOMS: atom_id res chain seq x y z
N MET A 1 1.97 0.73 -3.03
CA MET A 1 2.17 1.78 -2.01
C MET A 1 2.22 1.11 -0.64
N CYS A 2 3.12 1.55 0.26
CA CYS A 2 3.28 0.98 1.61
C CYS A 2 3.12 2.08 2.67
N ASN A 3 2.20 1.90 3.62
CA ASN A 3 1.98 2.88 4.69
C ASN A 3 1.37 2.25 5.96
N SER A 4 1.42 2.96 7.09
CA SER A 4 0.76 2.59 8.34
C SER A 4 -0.57 3.33 8.55
N ASP A 5 -0.83 4.40 7.80
CA ASP A 5 -2.06 5.19 7.90
C ASP A 5 -3.21 4.53 7.10
N PRO A 6 -4.32 4.14 7.75
CA PRO A 6 -5.47 3.52 7.09
C PRO A 6 -6.14 4.41 6.03
N SER A 7 -6.20 5.72 6.26
CA SER A 7 -6.85 6.67 5.36
C SER A 7 -6.05 6.80 4.06
N LEU A 8 -4.72 6.88 4.16
CA LEU A 8 -3.85 6.93 2.98
C LEU A 8 -3.89 5.63 2.18
N ILE A 9 -3.98 4.47 2.85
CA ILE A 9 -4.18 3.18 2.18
C ILE A 9 -5.49 3.15 1.41
N ASN A 10 -6.60 3.53 2.04
CA ASN A 10 -7.91 3.53 1.40
C ASN A 10 -8.00 4.57 0.28
N PHE A 11 -7.37 5.74 0.45
CA PHE A 11 -7.21 6.71 -0.63
C PHE A 11 -6.49 6.12 -1.84
N PHE A 12 -5.39 5.40 -1.63
CA PHE A 12 -4.65 4.77 -2.73
C PHE A 12 -5.45 3.67 -3.43
N ILE A 13 -6.18 2.85 -2.67
CA ILE A 13 -7.09 1.84 -3.26
C ILE A 13 -8.16 2.52 -4.11
N TYR A 14 -8.77 3.59 -3.59
CA TYR A 14 -9.73 4.40 -4.33
C TYR A 14 -9.11 5.00 -5.61
N TRP A 15 -7.92 5.59 -5.51
CA TRP A 15 -7.21 6.13 -6.66
C TRP A 15 -6.89 5.08 -7.73
N LEU A 16 -6.50 3.86 -7.34
CA LEU A 16 -6.30 2.76 -8.28
C LEU A 16 -7.61 2.38 -9.00
N LYS A 17 -8.74 2.37 -8.27
CA LYS A 17 -10.05 2.14 -8.86
C LYS A 17 -10.42 3.24 -9.85
N GLU A 18 -10.37 4.50 -9.44
CA GLU A 18 -10.85 5.61 -10.27
C GLU A 18 -9.94 5.93 -11.45
N CYS A 19 -8.62 5.86 -11.29
CA CYS A 19 -7.67 6.24 -12.36
C CYS A 19 -7.22 5.06 -13.24
N PHE A 20 -7.32 3.82 -12.74
CA PHE A 20 -6.81 2.63 -13.42
C PHE A 20 -7.84 1.51 -13.54
N ASN A 21 -9.09 1.74 -13.12
CA ASN A 21 -10.17 0.75 -13.16
C ASN A 21 -9.79 -0.58 -12.50
N ALA A 22 -8.94 -0.50 -11.45
CA ALA A 22 -8.51 -1.67 -10.71
C ALA A 22 -9.65 -2.17 -9.80
N GLU A 23 -9.92 -3.47 -9.84
CA GLU A 23 -10.85 -4.11 -8.92
C GLU A 23 -10.11 -4.71 -7.72
N ILE A 24 -10.84 -5.02 -6.64
CA ILE A 24 -10.26 -5.66 -5.45
C ILE A 24 -9.50 -6.94 -5.83
N LYS A 25 -10.02 -7.75 -6.76
CA LYS A 25 -9.38 -9.00 -7.23
C LYS A 25 -8.00 -8.79 -7.85
N ASP A 26 -7.72 -7.58 -8.34
CA ASP A 26 -6.44 -7.22 -8.96
C ASP A 26 -5.39 -6.82 -7.93
N LEU A 27 -5.74 -6.77 -6.64
CA LEU A 27 -4.83 -6.32 -5.58
C LEU A 27 -4.14 -7.49 -4.87
N SER A 28 -2.94 -7.25 -4.35
CA SER A 28 -2.30 -8.10 -3.35
C SER A 28 -1.78 -7.27 -2.19
N CYS A 29 -1.83 -7.87 -1.01
CA CYS A 29 -1.48 -7.23 0.25
C CYS A 29 -0.24 -7.89 0.87
N TYR A 30 0.69 -7.08 1.36
CA TYR A 30 1.87 -7.52 2.09
C TYR A 30 1.94 -6.74 3.39
N VAL A 31 1.83 -7.45 4.51
CA VAL A 31 2.01 -6.85 5.84
C VAL A 31 3.50 -6.77 6.14
N ALA A 32 3.95 -5.66 6.71
CA ALA A 32 5.27 -5.58 7.34
C ALA A 32 5.13 -5.21 8.82
N ILE A 33 5.69 -6.06 9.69
CA ILE A 33 5.70 -5.89 11.15
C ILE A 33 7.06 -6.20 11.73
N ASN A 34 7.36 -5.67 12.91
CA ASN A 34 8.55 -6.06 13.65
C ASN A 34 8.50 -7.55 14.03
N GLN A 35 9.63 -8.25 14.00
CA GLN A 35 9.71 -9.66 14.35
C GLN A 35 9.23 -9.98 15.78
N ILE A 36 9.32 -9.03 16.72
CA ILE A 36 8.79 -9.19 18.08
C ILE A 36 7.28 -9.39 18.11
N HIS A 37 6.58 -9.00 17.03
CA HIS A 37 5.13 -9.15 16.88
C HIS A 37 4.75 -10.33 15.98
N ARG A 38 5.66 -11.29 15.77
CA ARG A 38 5.42 -12.45 14.90
C ARG A 38 4.14 -13.21 15.27
N GLU A 39 3.90 -13.42 16.55
CA GLU A 39 2.71 -14.12 17.06
C GLU A 39 1.39 -13.41 16.72
N ARG A 40 1.45 -12.10 16.45
CA ARG A 40 0.29 -11.28 16.08
C ARG A 40 0.04 -11.22 14.58
N GLU A 41 0.78 -11.96 13.75
CA GLU A 41 0.66 -11.89 12.27
C GLU A 41 -0.80 -12.01 11.79
N ASN A 42 -1.53 -13.01 12.28
CA ASN A 42 -2.91 -13.25 11.86
C ASN A 42 -3.84 -12.11 12.26
N LEU A 43 -3.70 -11.59 13.48
CA LEU A 43 -4.45 -10.45 13.98
C LEU A 43 -4.16 -9.17 13.16
N VAL A 44 -2.91 -8.99 12.73
CA VAL A 44 -2.53 -7.87 11.87
C VAL A 44 -3.13 -8.00 10.47
N LYS A 45 -3.10 -9.20 9.87
CA LYS A 45 -3.76 -9.44 8.58
C LYS A 45 -5.27 -9.21 8.66
N GLN A 46 -5.92 -9.67 9.73
CA GLN A 46 -7.35 -9.46 9.96
C GLN A 46 -7.70 -7.98 10.11
N HIS A 47 -6.89 -7.21 10.85
CA HIS A 47 -7.05 -5.77 10.96
C HIS A 47 -7.03 -5.10 9.58
N TRP A 48 -5.99 -5.36 8.79
CA TRP A 48 -5.86 -4.76 7.46
C TRP A 48 -6.94 -5.23 6.48
N SER A 49 -7.37 -6.49 6.57
CA SER A 49 -8.49 -7.01 5.80
C SER A 49 -9.79 -6.26 6.13
N LYS A 50 -10.06 -6.01 7.42
CA LYS A 50 -11.20 -5.20 7.86
C LYS A 50 -11.11 -3.75 7.40
N VAL A 51 -9.93 -3.14 7.47
CA VAL A 51 -9.70 -1.74 7.07
C VAL A 51 -9.94 -1.51 5.57
N THR A 52 -9.51 -2.47 4.74
CA THR A 52 -9.48 -2.32 3.27
C THR A 52 -10.63 -3.02 2.55
N GLY A 53 -11.32 -3.96 3.22
CA GLY A 53 -12.28 -4.86 2.59
C GLY A 53 -11.64 -5.95 1.71
N ILE A 54 -10.31 -6.02 1.64
CA ILE A 54 -9.59 -7.02 0.84
C ILE A 54 -9.57 -8.35 1.59
N SER A 55 -9.91 -9.45 0.88
CA SER A 55 -9.93 -10.79 1.47
C SER A 55 -8.55 -11.25 1.94
N LEU A 56 -8.50 -11.99 3.06
CA LEU A 56 -7.29 -12.63 3.57
C LEU A 56 -6.59 -13.53 2.54
N SER A 57 -7.32 -14.09 1.57
CA SER A 57 -6.73 -14.88 0.48
C SER A 57 -5.81 -14.08 -0.44
N GLN A 58 -5.91 -12.74 -0.41
CA GLN A 58 -5.04 -11.84 -1.17
C GLN A 58 -3.87 -11.30 -0.34
N PHE A 59 -3.77 -11.67 0.93
CA PHE A 59 -2.63 -11.39 1.79
C PHE A 59 -1.55 -12.44 1.59
N THR A 60 -0.36 -11.98 1.25
CA THR A 60 0.79 -12.83 0.94
C THR A 60 1.73 -12.95 2.14
N LYS A 61 3.00 -13.32 1.91
CA LYS A 61 4.03 -13.49 2.94
C LYS A 61 4.26 -12.17 3.70
N THR A 62 4.20 -12.25 5.02
CA THR A 62 4.52 -11.14 5.92
C THR A 62 6.01 -10.84 5.93
N SER A 63 6.38 -9.57 5.86
CA SER A 63 7.76 -9.10 6.02
C SER A 63 8.05 -8.82 7.48
N PHE A 64 8.79 -9.71 8.14
CA PHE A 64 9.26 -9.51 9.51
C PHE A 64 10.54 -8.69 9.53
N LYS A 65 10.50 -7.53 10.19
CA LYS A 65 11.66 -6.64 10.32
C LYS A 65 12.40 -6.92 11.62
N ALA A 66 13.70 -7.22 11.53
CA ALA A 66 14.57 -7.50 12.67
C ALA A 66 15.14 -6.24 13.36
N ALA A 67 14.75 -5.05 12.89
CA ALA A 67 15.24 -3.79 13.45
C ALA A 67 14.84 -3.67 14.94
N LYS A 68 15.81 -3.38 15.80
CA LYS A 68 15.54 -3.05 17.21
C LYS A 68 14.82 -1.70 17.25
N SER A 69 13.62 -1.65 17.80
CA SER A 69 12.96 -0.37 18.04
C SER A 69 13.76 0.38 19.10
N LYS A 70 14.39 1.51 18.73
CA LYS A 70 15.06 2.40 19.69
C LYS A 70 14.06 3.11 20.60
N LYS A 71 12.79 3.14 20.21
CA LYS A 71 11.69 3.72 20.97
C LYS A 71 10.88 2.60 21.62
N ILE A 72 10.80 2.63 22.95
CA ILE A 72 9.85 1.81 23.70
C ILE A 72 8.52 2.55 23.61
N TYR A 73 7.59 2.01 22.83
CA TYR A 73 6.23 2.54 22.79
C TYR A 73 5.39 1.75 23.79
N GLU A 74 4.68 2.44 24.67
CA GLU A 74 3.71 1.81 25.59
C GLU A 74 2.62 1.03 24.81
N ASN A 75 2.41 1.39 23.54
CA ASN A 75 1.33 0.91 22.69
C ASN A 75 1.72 -0.28 21.81
N LEU A 76 2.68 -1.12 22.24
CA LEU A 76 3.20 -2.26 21.46
C LEU A 76 2.08 -3.12 20.85
N ASN A 77 0.95 -3.28 21.53
CA ASN A 77 -0.19 -4.08 21.09
C ASN A 77 -1.22 -3.38 20.19
N THR A 78 -1.14 -2.06 20.00
CA THR A 78 -2.12 -1.32 19.17
C THR A 78 -1.58 -0.95 17.79
N HIS A 79 -0.28 -1.10 17.55
CA HIS A 79 0.30 -0.87 16.22
C HIS A 79 0.19 -2.13 15.35
N PHE A 80 -0.34 -1.97 14.14
CA PHE A 80 -0.59 -3.04 13.16
C PHE A 80 0.43 -3.06 12.01
N GLY A 81 1.57 -2.39 12.17
CA GLY A 81 2.62 -2.35 11.14
C GLY A 81 2.26 -1.46 9.96
N THR A 82 2.81 -1.79 8.81
CA THR A 82 2.43 -1.19 7.53
C THR A 82 1.76 -2.22 6.63
N LEU A 83 0.88 -1.75 5.76
CA LEU A 83 0.34 -2.51 4.66
C LEU A 83 0.92 -1.99 3.35
N GLU A 84 1.46 -2.91 2.55
CA GLU A 84 1.76 -2.65 1.16
C GLU A 84 0.66 -3.22 0.28
N VAL A 85 0.01 -2.33 -0.48
CA VAL A 85 -0.95 -2.68 -1.52
C VAL A 85 -0.26 -2.63 -2.88
N ARG A 86 -0.35 -3.72 -3.63
CA ARG A 86 0.19 -3.84 -4.99
C ARG A 86 -0.93 -4.14 -5.98
N LEU A 87 -0.87 -3.49 -7.13
CA LEU A 87 -1.66 -3.88 -8.30
C LEU A 87 -0.96 -5.05 -9.00
N ARG A 88 -1.66 -6.16 -9.20
CA ARG A 88 -1.15 -7.31 -9.97
C ARG A 88 -1.10 -6.94 -11.44
N LYS A 89 -0.15 -7.54 -12.19
CA LYS A 89 0.02 -7.30 -13.64
C LYS A 89 0.11 -5.79 -13.98
N SER A 90 0.81 -5.01 -13.15
CA SER A 90 0.83 -3.54 -13.18
C SER A 90 1.57 -2.92 -14.37
N THR A 91 2.09 -3.70 -15.31
CA THR A 91 2.88 -3.22 -16.45
C THR A 91 2.14 -2.18 -17.28
N ILE A 92 0.86 -2.40 -17.57
CA ILE A 92 0.03 -1.45 -18.34
C ILE A 92 -0.13 -0.14 -17.57
N SER A 93 -0.48 -0.22 -16.27
CA SER A 93 -0.63 0.94 -15.40
C SER A 93 0.67 1.73 -15.26
N TYR A 94 1.82 1.04 -15.19
CA TYR A 94 3.13 1.67 -15.18
C TYR A 94 3.37 2.50 -16.45
N TYR A 95 3.17 1.92 -17.65
CA TYR A 95 3.34 2.66 -18.89
C TYR A 95 2.35 3.83 -19.02
N LYS A 96 1.12 3.67 -18.55
CA LYS A 96 0.13 4.76 -18.49
C LYS A 96 0.62 5.90 -17.59
N ILE A 97 1.12 5.60 -16.39
CA ILE A 97 1.69 6.62 -15.48
C ILE A 97 2.87 7.33 -16.13
N MET A 98 3.78 6.60 -16.75
CA MET A 98 4.95 7.19 -17.41
C MET A 98 4.54 8.11 -18.58
N GLY A 99 3.53 7.72 -19.36
CA GLY A 99 2.97 8.57 -20.42
C GLY A 99 2.33 9.85 -19.87
N LEU A 100 1.54 9.75 -18.80
CA LEU A 100 0.94 10.92 -18.13
C LEU A 100 1.99 11.89 -17.58
N ILE A 101 3.06 11.37 -16.97
CA ILE A 101 4.20 12.19 -16.50
C ILE A 101 4.88 12.90 -17.67
N GLY A 102 5.08 12.20 -18.80
CA GLY A 102 5.63 12.80 -20.02
C GLY A 102 4.78 13.96 -20.52
N ALA A 103 3.48 13.73 -20.69
CA ALA A 103 2.55 14.76 -21.14
C ALA A 103 2.51 15.98 -20.20
N LEU A 104 2.57 15.76 -18.88
CA LEU A 104 2.61 16.84 -17.89
C LEU A 104 3.87 17.70 -18.04
N LYS A 105 5.04 17.09 -18.29
CA LYS A 105 6.30 17.81 -18.51
C LYS A 105 6.24 18.66 -19.77
N ASP A 106 5.72 18.10 -20.86
CA ASP A 106 5.59 18.81 -22.13
C ASP A 106 4.59 19.97 -22.04
N PHE A 107 3.48 19.77 -21.32
CA PHE A 107 2.51 20.84 -21.04
C PHE A 107 3.13 21.98 -20.22
N THR A 108 3.87 21.64 -19.17
CA THR A 108 4.54 22.64 -18.30
C THR A 108 5.60 23.43 -19.07
N PHE A 109 6.34 22.79 -19.98
CA PHE A 109 7.30 23.48 -20.85
C PHE A 109 6.61 24.49 -21.77
N LYS A 110 5.46 24.13 -22.36
CA LYS A 110 4.68 25.05 -23.22
C LYS A 110 4.06 26.21 -22.45
N ALA A 111 3.58 25.99 -21.23
CA ALA A 111 2.98 27.03 -20.41
C ALA A 111 3.98 28.11 -19.95
N ASN A 112 5.28 27.77 -19.85
CA ASN A 112 6.35 28.72 -19.50
C ASN A 112 6.90 29.51 -20.71
N LEU A 113 6.42 29.23 -21.92
CA LEU A 113 6.79 29.91 -23.17
C LEU A 113 5.70 30.88 -23.66
N LEU A 114 4.58 30.97 -22.93
CA LEU A 114 3.47 31.91 -23.15
C LEU A 114 3.43 32.92 -22.00
#